data_AF-A0A2X2W8H7-F1
#
_entry.id   AF-A0A2X2W8H7-F1
#
_cell.length_a   1.000
_cell.length_b   1.000
_cell.length_c   1.000
_cell.angle_alpha   90.00
_cell.angle_beta   90.00
_cell.angle_gamma   90.00
#
_symmetry.space_group_name_H-M   'P 1'
#
loop_
_entity.id
_entity.type
_entity.pdbx_description
1 polymer ?
#
loop_
_entity_poly.entity_id
_entity_poly.type
_entity_poly.pdbx_seq_one_letter_code
_entity_poly.pdbx_strand_id
1 'polypeptide(L)'
;MWSATEEKSNPLSFREDVISAVTTMLSALDKQFPAGAAQFSLGDTCAHYSVDIACMEGLSRALWGLFPLMAGGAEVPFADKYIQAIKLGTDPLSPHYWGDTDPYDQRLVEMAAYGLGLALLQTRLTDKFSETELANVHRWLNQITDAQMPDSNWNYFAIIVQLGFKRAGLPFDQAGDRPPFYDDGSVLPG
;
A
#
# COMPACT_ATOMS: atom_id res chain seq x y z
N MET A 1 -12.71 2.93 49.02
CA MET A 1 -13.37 3.89 48.11
C MET A 1 -12.58 3.87 46.81
N TRP A 2 -12.95 2.97 45.88
CA TRP A 2 -12.28 2.88 44.58
C TRP A 2 -12.75 4.06 43.72
N SER A 3 -11.80 4.92 43.35
CA SER A 3 -12.00 5.96 42.34
C SER A 3 -12.20 5.25 40.99
N ALA A 4 -13.37 5.43 40.40
CA ALA A 4 -13.62 5.03 39.03
C ALA A 4 -12.66 5.80 38.12
N THR A 5 -11.90 5.07 37.33
CA THR A 5 -11.04 5.58 36.26
C THR A 5 -11.91 6.44 35.33
N GLU A 6 -11.55 7.71 35.16
CA GLU A 6 -12.11 8.56 34.10
C GLU A 6 -11.90 7.87 32.76
N GLU A 7 -12.98 7.38 32.15
CA GLU A 7 -12.96 7.01 30.74
C GLU A 7 -12.62 8.27 29.94
N LYS A 8 -11.43 8.32 29.35
CA LYS A 8 -11.10 9.35 28.36
C LYS A 8 -12.07 9.18 27.20
N SER A 9 -13.06 10.08 27.12
CA SER A 9 -14.00 10.16 26.01
C SER A 9 -13.24 10.11 24.69
N ASN A 10 -13.57 9.14 23.83
CA ASN A 10 -12.97 9.04 22.50
C ASN A 10 -13.46 10.25 21.67
N PRO A 11 -12.57 11.19 21.30
CA PRO A 11 -12.97 12.38 20.55
C PRO A 11 -13.43 12.05 19.12
N LEU A 12 -13.29 10.79 18.66
CA LEU A 12 -13.71 10.32 17.35
C LEU A 12 -15.10 9.69 17.43
N SER A 13 -16.13 10.51 17.61
CA SER A 13 -17.52 10.03 17.77
C SER A 13 -18.29 10.02 16.47
N PHE A 14 -17.92 10.88 15.51
CA PHE A 14 -18.57 11.02 14.22
C PHE A 14 -17.58 10.84 13.06
N ARG A 15 -18.14 10.62 11.87
CA ARG A 15 -17.36 10.47 10.63
C ARG A 15 -16.48 11.70 10.37
N GLU A 16 -16.99 12.87 10.68
CA GLU A 16 -16.34 14.17 10.52
C GLU A 16 -15.10 14.28 11.43
N ASP A 17 -15.16 13.73 12.65
CA ASP A 17 -14.04 13.72 13.59
C ASP A 17 -12.88 12.88 13.04
N VAL A 18 -13.19 11.71 12.47
CA VAL A 18 -12.21 10.83 11.84
C VAL A 18 -11.59 11.49 10.61
N ILE A 19 -12.40 12.11 9.76
CA ILE A 19 -11.93 12.86 8.59
C ILE A 19 -11.00 13.99 9.02
N SER A 20 -11.37 14.76 10.04
CA SER A 20 -10.57 15.86 10.56
C SER A 20 -9.23 15.38 11.13
N ALA A 21 -9.24 14.29 11.89
CA ALA A 21 -8.04 13.70 12.47
C ALA A 21 -7.07 13.21 11.38
N VAL A 22 -7.56 12.42 10.42
CA VAL A 22 -6.73 11.91 9.31
C VAL A 22 -6.21 13.06 8.44
N THR A 23 -7.05 14.04 8.11
CA THR A 23 -6.66 15.22 7.33
C THR A 23 -5.56 16.00 8.04
N THR A 24 -5.65 16.15 9.37
CA THR A 24 -4.64 16.83 10.18
C THR A 24 -3.30 16.10 10.13
N MET A 25 -3.30 14.78 10.32
CA MET A 25 -2.10 13.96 10.24
C MET A 25 -1.45 14.03 8.85
N LEU A 26 -2.24 13.85 7.79
CA LEU A 26 -1.75 13.91 6.42
C LEU A 26 -1.27 15.32 6.04
N SER A 27 -1.90 16.38 6.52
CA SER A 27 -1.46 17.76 6.27
C SER A 27 -0.14 18.10 6.98
N ALA A 28 0.10 17.52 8.15
CA ALA A 28 1.38 17.65 8.84
C ALA A 28 2.48 16.88 8.09
N LEU A 29 2.15 15.69 7.61
CA LEU A 29 3.01 14.84 6.80
C LEU A 29 3.41 15.50 5.48
N ASP A 30 2.42 16.08 4.80
CA ASP A 30 2.58 16.71 3.49
C ASP A 30 3.67 17.80 3.48
N LYS A 31 3.81 18.54 4.59
CA LYS A 31 4.82 19.58 4.76
C LYS A 31 6.25 19.05 4.76
N GLN A 32 6.43 17.76 5.09
CA GLN A 32 7.72 17.09 5.07
C GLN A 32 8.00 16.39 3.74
N PHE A 33 7.00 16.30 2.84
CA PHE A 33 7.14 15.60 1.57
C PHE A 33 7.49 16.57 0.43
N PRO A 34 8.75 16.62 -0.04
CA PRO A 34 9.15 17.48 -1.15
C PRO A 34 8.44 17.10 -2.46
N ALA A 35 8.10 18.11 -3.27
CA ALA A 35 7.55 17.90 -4.59
C ALA A 35 8.57 17.22 -5.53
N GLY A 36 8.11 16.29 -6.36
CA GLY A 36 8.95 15.58 -7.33
C GLY A 36 9.74 14.38 -6.76
N ALA A 37 9.55 14.05 -5.49
CA ALA A 37 10.12 12.84 -4.90
C ALA A 37 9.13 11.65 -5.00
N ALA A 38 9.65 10.43 -5.15
CA ALA A 38 8.86 9.20 -5.10
C ALA A 38 8.74 8.62 -3.68
N GLN A 39 9.45 9.18 -2.71
CA GLN A 39 9.59 8.63 -1.36
C GLN A 39 9.98 9.74 -0.38
N PHE A 40 9.68 9.57 0.91
CA PHE A 40 10.14 10.48 1.97
C PHE A 40 10.28 9.76 3.30
N SER A 41 11.27 10.15 4.10
CA SER A 41 11.50 9.54 5.42
C SER A 41 10.57 10.16 6.48
N LEU A 42 9.98 9.30 7.31
CA LEU A 42 9.18 9.68 8.48
C LEU A 42 10.01 9.81 9.78
N GLY A 43 11.33 9.65 9.68
CA GLY A 43 12.27 9.62 10.80
C GLY A 43 13.15 8.35 10.79
N ASP A 44 14.23 8.35 11.57
CA ASP A 44 15.17 7.21 11.71
C ASP A 44 14.58 6.09 12.60
N THR A 45 13.38 5.61 12.29
CA THR A 45 12.76 4.48 13.01
C THR A 45 13.05 3.12 12.35
N CYS A 46 14.01 3.06 11.43
CA CYS A 46 14.34 1.82 10.73
C CYS A 46 15.12 0.84 11.60
N ALA A 47 14.43 -0.23 11.99
CA ALA A 47 15.09 -1.50 12.23
C ALA A 47 15.46 -2.13 10.86
N HIS A 48 16.76 -2.23 10.60
CA HIS A 48 17.40 -3.18 9.65
C HIS A 48 17.30 -3.00 8.12
N TYR A 49 16.54 -2.06 7.53
CA TYR A 49 16.45 -1.93 6.05
C TYR A 49 17.15 -0.68 5.46
N SER A 50 17.45 -0.71 4.15
CA SER A 50 18.08 0.40 3.44
C SER A 50 17.20 1.66 3.44
N VAL A 51 17.82 2.84 3.39
CA VAL A 51 17.14 4.16 3.46
C VAL A 51 16.06 4.31 2.37
N ASP A 52 16.23 3.66 1.22
CA ASP A 52 15.26 3.73 0.12
C ASP A 52 13.96 2.96 0.42
N ILE A 53 14.06 1.78 1.05
CA ILE A 53 12.88 1.01 1.47
C ILE A 53 12.13 1.77 2.57
N ALA A 54 12.87 2.32 3.55
CA ALA A 54 12.33 3.14 4.63
C ALA A 54 11.46 4.32 4.15
N CYS A 55 11.90 4.98 3.07
CA CYS A 55 11.20 6.12 2.51
C CYS A 55 9.96 5.72 1.71
N MET A 56 9.93 4.53 1.11
CA MET A 56 8.73 3.99 0.46
C MET A 56 7.68 3.59 1.48
N GLU A 57 8.08 3.01 2.62
CA GLU A 57 7.16 2.74 3.73
C GLU A 57 6.51 4.03 4.27
N GLY A 58 7.24 5.15 4.26
CA GLY A 58 6.70 6.45 4.64
C GLY A 58 5.51 6.86 3.75
N LEU A 59 5.62 6.59 2.45
CA LEU A 59 4.57 6.85 1.48
C LEU A 59 3.37 5.90 1.70
N SER A 60 3.59 4.60 1.77
CA SER A 60 2.49 3.61 1.93
C SER A 60 1.69 3.83 3.22
N ARG A 61 2.33 4.23 4.32
CA ARG A 61 1.66 4.61 5.58
C ARG A 61 0.71 5.79 5.40
N ALA A 62 1.08 6.77 4.59
CA ALA A 62 0.19 7.87 4.24
C ALA A 62 -1.01 7.38 3.40
N LEU A 63 -0.75 6.45 2.46
CA LEU A 63 -1.76 5.93 1.54
C LEU A 63 -2.90 5.19 2.24
N TRP A 64 -2.63 4.53 3.37
CA TRP A 64 -3.66 3.91 4.23
C TRP A 64 -4.70 4.91 4.75
N GLY A 65 -4.33 6.18 4.94
CA GLY A 65 -5.28 7.25 5.29
C GLY A 65 -5.83 7.98 4.07
N LEU A 66 -4.98 8.23 3.07
CA LEU A 66 -5.33 9.01 1.89
C LEU A 66 -6.42 8.33 1.04
N PHE A 67 -6.28 7.05 0.72
CA PHE A 67 -7.23 6.38 -0.17
C PHE A 67 -8.64 6.26 0.43
N PRO A 68 -8.84 5.86 1.71
CA PRO A 68 -10.16 5.89 2.34
C PRO A 68 -10.77 7.29 2.40
N LEU A 69 -9.96 8.32 2.67
CA LEU A 69 -10.41 9.70 2.71
C LEU A 69 -10.96 10.15 1.33
N MET A 70 -10.22 9.86 0.26
CA MET A 70 -10.64 10.11 -1.13
C MET A 70 -11.88 9.30 -1.52
N ALA A 71 -11.96 8.03 -1.08
CA ALA A 71 -13.10 7.16 -1.36
C ALA A 71 -14.37 7.65 -0.66
N GLY A 72 -14.22 8.21 0.54
CA GLY A 72 -15.28 8.90 1.29
C GLY A 72 -15.72 10.24 0.68
N GLY A 73 -15.11 10.69 -0.43
CA GLY A 73 -15.50 11.93 -1.11
C GLY A 73 -14.99 13.20 -0.44
N ALA A 74 -14.06 13.10 0.53
CA ALA A 74 -13.38 14.27 1.05
C ALA A 74 -12.39 14.81 0.00
N GLU A 75 -12.29 16.13 -0.08
CA GLU A 75 -11.27 16.78 -0.89
C GLU A 75 -9.92 16.69 -0.19
N VAL A 76 -8.90 16.28 -0.93
CA VAL A 76 -7.53 16.14 -0.41
C VAL A 76 -6.57 16.85 -1.37
N PRO A 77 -6.28 18.16 -1.16
CA PRO A 77 -5.57 18.99 -2.14
C PRO A 77 -4.17 18.48 -2.50
N PHE A 78 -3.53 17.75 -1.60
CA PHE A 78 -2.19 17.19 -1.83
C PHE A 78 -2.21 15.82 -2.51
N ALA A 79 -3.37 15.20 -2.76
CA ALA A 79 -3.47 13.84 -3.29
C ALA A 79 -2.67 13.63 -4.58
N ASP A 80 -2.68 14.61 -5.49
CA ASP A 80 -1.97 14.50 -6.77
C ASP A 80 -0.45 14.41 -6.59
N LYS A 81 0.12 15.01 -5.52
CA LYS A 81 1.54 14.84 -5.18
C LYS A 81 1.87 13.40 -4.81
N TYR A 82 0.99 12.73 -4.06
CA TYR A 82 1.16 11.32 -3.69
C TYR A 82 0.99 10.43 -4.92
N ILE A 83 -0.01 10.67 -5.77
CA ILE A 83 -0.17 9.92 -7.02
C ILE A 83 1.05 10.06 -7.94
N GLN A 84 1.64 11.26 -8.03
CA GLN A 84 2.88 11.46 -8.78
C GLN A 84 4.05 10.66 -8.21
N ALA A 85 4.13 10.52 -6.89
CA ALA A 85 5.15 9.70 -6.25
C ALA A 85 5.02 8.21 -6.65
N ILE A 86 3.79 7.70 -6.72
CA ILE A 86 3.51 6.32 -7.17
C ILE A 86 3.98 6.12 -8.61
N LYS A 87 3.71 7.09 -9.50
CA LYS A 87 4.15 7.03 -10.90
C LYS A 87 5.67 6.93 -11.01
N LEU A 88 6.39 7.80 -10.30
CA LEU A 88 7.85 7.82 -10.30
C LEU A 88 8.46 6.56 -9.68
N GLY A 89 7.81 6.01 -8.65
CA GLY A 89 8.30 4.84 -7.92
C GLY A 89 8.09 3.51 -8.63
N THR A 90 7.07 3.42 -9.48
CA THR A 90 6.73 2.17 -10.20
C THR A 90 7.30 2.11 -11.62
N ASP A 91 7.80 3.24 -12.14
CA ASP A 91 8.45 3.33 -13.44
C ASP A 91 9.90 2.80 -13.39
N PRO A 92 10.23 1.70 -14.08
CA PRO A 92 11.58 1.13 -14.08
C PRO A 92 12.63 1.99 -14.80
N LEU A 93 12.21 3.01 -15.57
CA LEU A 93 13.11 3.97 -16.20
C LEU A 93 13.34 5.21 -15.34
N SER A 94 12.58 5.36 -14.26
CA SER A 94 12.73 6.48 -13.34
C SER A 94 13.97 6.30 -12.48
N PRO A 95 14.76 7.37 -12.24
CA PRO A 95 15.84 7.33 -11.25
C PRO A 95 15.33 7.12 -9.81
N HIS A 96 14.00 7.21 -9.62
CA HIS A 96 13.32 6.97 -8.36
C HIS A 96 12.58 5.62 -8.31
N TYR A 97 12.88 4.70 -9.24
CA TYR A 97 12.28 3.38 -9.24
C TYR A 97 12.53 2.67 -7.91
N TRP A 98 11.48 2.09 -7.31
CA TRP A 98 11.58 1.36 -6.04
C TRP A 98 12.24 -0.01 -6.16
N GLY A 99 12.65 -0.42 -7.36
CA GLY A 99 13.29 -1.70 -7.62
C GLY A 99 12.31 -2.87 -7.63
N ASP A 100 12.82 -4.03 -8.03
CA ASP A 100 12.10 -5.31 -7.98
C ASP A 100 12.26 -5.95 -6.59
N THR A 101 11.24 -6.67 -6.14
CA THR A 101 11.17 -7.29 -4.80
C THR A 101 11.93 -8.60 -4.75
N ASP A 102 12.58 -8.85 -3.61
CA ASP A 102 13.22 -10.13 -3.30
C ASP A 102 12.33 -10.99 -2.37
N PRO A 103 12.69 -12.26 -2.10
CA PRO A 103 12.07 -13.04 -1.04
C PRO A 103 12.08 -12.30 0.31
N TYR A 104 10.96 -12.37 1.04
CA TYR A 104 10.81 -11.75 2.37
C TYR A 104 10.98 -10.21 2.41
N ASP A 105 10.74 -9.55 1.29
CA ASP A 105 10.92 -8.10 1.17
C ASP A 105 9.79 -7.29 1.79
N GLN A 106 10.14 -6.28 2.59
CA GLN A 106 9.18 -5.38 3.23
C GLN A 106 8.28 -4.65 2.21
N ARG A 107 8.77 -4.41 0.98
CA ARG A 107 7.97 -3.80 -0.09
C ARG A 107 6.69 -4.59 -0.36
N LEU A 108 6.70 -5.91 -0.21
CA LEU A 108 5.54 -6.78 -0.36
C LEU A 108 4.43 -6.45 0.64
N VAL A 109 4.79 -6.10 1.87
CA VAL A 109 3.83 -5.66 2.90
C VAL A 109 3.19 -4.33 2.49
N GLU A 110 4.01 -3.41 2.01
CA GLU A 110 3.57 -2.05 1.66
C GLU A 110 2.67 -2.02 0.41
N MET A 111 2.82 -2.99 -0.50
CA MET A 111 1.94 -3.14 -1.69
C MET A 111 0.45 -3.24 -1.32
N ALA A 112 0.12 -3.75 -0.13
CA ALA A 112 -1.26 -3.85 0.34
C ALA A 112 -1.98 -2.49 0.41
N ALA A 113 -1.28 -1.39 0.72
CA ALA A 113 -1.87 -0.06 0.75
C ALA A 113 -2.41 0.35 -0.64
N TYR A 114 -1.67 0.01 -1.69
CA TYR A 114 -2.02 0.27 -3.09
C TYR A 114 -3.16 -0.63 -3.54
N GLY A 115 -3.14 -1.92 -3.15
CA GLY A 115 -4.24 -2.85 -3.36
C GLY A 115 -5.56 -2.34 -2.78
N LEU A 116 -5.52 -1.82 -1.54
CA LEU A 116 -6.69 -1.15 -0.93
C LEU A 116 -7.13 0.07 -1.76
N GLY A 117 -6.18 0.91 -2.18
CA GLY A 117 -6.46 2.08 -3.01
C GLY A 117 -7.22 1.73 -4.29
N LEU A 118 -6.74 0.72 -5.02
CA LEU A 118 -7.40 0.19 -6.22
C LEU A 118 -8.80 -0.35 -5.90
N ALA A 119 -8.96 -1.08 -4.79
CA ALA A 119 -10.23 -1.67 -4.40
C ALA A 119 -11.32 -0.62 -4.08
N LEU A 120 -10.92 0.46 -3.41
CA LEU A 120 -11.81 1.53 -2.97
C LEU A 120 -12.14 2.50 -4.10
N LEU A 121 -11.11 2.98 -4.82
CA LEU A 121 -11.25 4.06 -5.79
C LEU A 121 -11.55 3.56 -7.21
N GLN A 122 -11.16 2.33 -7.56
CA GLN A 122 -11.42 1.72 -8.87
C GLN A 122 -10.99 2.68 -10.00
N THR A 123 -11.88 2.98 -10.96
CA THR A 123 -11.61 3.90 -12.06
C THR A 123 -11.18 5.29 -11.61
N ARG A 124 -11.69 5.79 -10.46
CA ARG A 124 -11.27 7.10 -9.93
C ARG A 124 -9.78 7.17 -9.62
N LEU A 125 -9.13 6.04 -9.35
CA LEU A 125 -7.68 5.97 -9.18
C LEU A 125 -6.98 5.69 -10.50
N THR A 126 -7.42 4.68 -11.27
CA THR A 126 -6.74 4.30 -12.52
C THR A 126 -6.77 5.40 -13.56
N ASP A 127 -7.82 6.22 -13.63
CA ASP A 127 -7.95 7.34 -14.57
C ASP A 127 -6.94 8.46 -14.30
N LYS A 128 -6.24 8.43 -13.16
CA LYS A 128 -5.13 9.36 -12.86
C LYS A 128 -3.80 8.94 -13.51
N PHE A 129 -3.74 7.75 -14.09
CA PHE A 129 -2.55 7.19 -14.73
C PHE A 129 -2.78 7.08 -16.24
N SER A 130 -1.74 7.36 -17.03
CA SER A 130 -1.70 6.94 -18.43
C SER A 130 -1.62 5.42 -18.53
N GLU A 131 -1.88 4.86 -19.71
CA GLU A 131 -1.81 3.41 -19.94
C GLU A 131 -0.45 2.81 -19.52
N THR A 132 0.65 3.48 -19.89
CA THR A 132 2.01 3.04 -19.50
C THR A 132 2.25 3.13 -18.00
N GLU A 133 1.81 4.23 -17.36
CA GLU A 133 1.95 4.39 -15.91
C GLU A 133 1.13 3.34 -15.15
N LEU A 134 -0.09 3.04 -15.61
CA LEU A 134 -0.94 2.03 -15.01
C LEU A 134 -0.38 0.62 -15.18
N ALA A 135 0.20 0.33 -16.35
CA ALA A 135 0.91 -0.93 -16.60
C ALA A 135 2.14 -1.08 -15.68
N ASN A 136 2.88 0.01 -15.44
CA ASN A 136 4.00 0.02 -14.51
C ASN A 136 3.56 -0.25 -13.07
N VAL A 137 2.48 0.41 -12.61
CA VAL A 137 1.88 0.16 -11.29
C VAL A 137 1.43 -1.28 -11.16
N HIS A 138 0.70 -1.80 -12.15
CA HIS A 138 0.23 -3.19 -12.15
C HIS A 138 1.40 -4.18 -12.09
N ARG A 139 2.39 -4.03 -12.97
CA ARG A 139 3.60 -4.87 -13.02
C ARG A 139 4.34 -4.86 -11.68
N TRP A 140 4.53 -3.67 -11.09
CA TRP A 140 5.24 -3.55 -9.81
C TRP A 140 4.48 -4.22 -8.67
N LEU A 141 3.17 -3.99 -8.56
CA LEU A 141 2.33 -4.62 -7.54
C LEU A 141 2.18 -6.13 -7.74
N ASN A 142 2.18 -6.62 -8.98
CA ASN A 142 1.99 -8.05 -9.27
C ASN A 142 3.20 -8.92 -8.89
N GLN A 143 4.34 -8.32 -8.53
CA GLN A 143 5.49 -9.07 -8.01
C GLN A 143 5.15 -9.84 -6.72
N ILE A 144 4.15 -9.38 -5.96
CA ILE A 144 3.69 -10.06 -4.73
C ILE A 144 3.09 -11.44 -4.97
N THR A 145 2.64 -11.72 -6.19
CA THR A 145 1.94 -12.95 -6.54
C THR A 145 2.86 -14.17 -6.54
N ASP A 146 4.09 -13.98 -7.02
CA ASP A 146 5.11 -15.03 -7.12
C ASP A 146 6.16 -14.95 -6.00
N ALA A 147 6.04 -13.98 -5.11
CA ALA A 147 7.03 -13.73 -4.06
C ALA A 147 7.02 -14.84 -3.00
N GLN A 148 8.22 -15.28 -2.61
CA GLN A 148 8.37 -16.15 -1.44
C GLN A 148 8.16 -15.32 -0.16
N MET A 149 7.14 -15.71 0.62
CA MET A 149 6.74 -15.02 1.84
C MET A 149 6.66 -16.01 3.02
N PRO A 150 6.78 -15.54 4.28
CA PRO A 150 6.56 -16.40 5.42
C PRO A 150 5.11 -16.89 5.45
N ASP A 151 4.90 -18.16 5.76
CA ASP A 151 3.55 -18.73 5.93
C ASP A 151 2.88 -18.12 7.16
N SER A 152 2.20 -17.00 6.93
CA SER A 152 1.79 -16.05 7.96
C SER A 152 0.73 -15.10 7.40
N ASN A 153 0.48 -14.00 8.12
CA ASN A 153 -0.39 -12.92 7.65
C ASN A 153 0.09 -12.26 6.34
N TRP A 154 1.33 -12.48 5.90
CA TRP A 154 1.84 -11.93 4.64
C TRP A 154 1.04 -12.39 3.42
N ASN A 155 0.47 -13.60 3.45
CA ASN A 155 -0.42 -14.09 2.40
C ASN A 155 -1.67 -13.20 2.22
N TYR A 156 -2.11 -12.49 3.26
CA TYR A 156 -3.24 -11.56 3.14
C TYR A 156 -2.89 -10.31 2.32
N PHE A 157 -1.63 -9.86 2.29
CA PHE A 157 -1.23 -8.70 1.51
C PHE A 157 -1.37 -8.98 0.00
N ALA A 158 -0.97 -10.17 -0.45
CA ALA A 158 -1.20 -10.63 -1.82
C ALA A 158 -2.70 -10.65 -2.17
N ILE A 159 -3.54 -11.17 -1.28
CA ILE A 159 -4.99 -11.20 -1.47
C ILE A 159 -5.56 -9.78 -1.61
N ILE A 160 -5.12 -8.82 -0.80
CA ILE A 160 -5.56 -7.42 -0.88
C ILE A 160 -5.17 -6.80 -2.22
N VAL A 161 -3.96 -7.06 -2.71
CA VAL A 161 -3.49 -6.57 -4.03
C VAL A 161 -4.33 -7.17 -5.16
N GLN A 162 -4.55 -8.49 -5.16
CA GLN A 162 -5.35 -9.16 -6.17
C GLN A 162 -6.82 -8.73 -6.15
N LEU A 163 -7.40 -8.53 -4.96
CA LEU A 163 -8.73 -7.93 -4.82
C LEU A 163 -8.76 -6.51 -5.40
N GLY A 164 -7.72 -5.71 -5.16
CA GLY A 164 -7.53 -4.39 -5.74
C GLY A 164 -7.57 -4.42 -7.26
N PHE A 165 -6.76 -5.27 -7.89
CA PHE A 165 -6.77 -5.46 -9.35
C PHE A 165 -8.15 -5.84 -9.86
N LYS A 166 -8.79 -6.86 -9.27
CA LYS A 166 -10.13 -7.30 -9.64
C LYS A 166 -11.16 -6.16 -9.58
N ARG A 167 -11.13 -5.37 -8.52
CA ARG A 167 -12.06 -4.25 -8.31
C ARG A 167 -11.81 -3.10 -9.28
N ALA A 168 -10.54 -2.84 -9.62
CA ALA A 168 -10.15 -1.81 -10.58
C ALA A 168 -10.25 -2.26 -12.05
N GLY A 169 -10.62 -3.51 -12.32
CA GLY A 169 -10.71 -4.05 -13.69
C GLY A 169 -9.35 -4.36 -14.32
N LEU A 170 -8.30 -4.50 -13.52
CA LEU A 170 -6.96 -4.87 -13.96
C LEU A 170 -6.80 -6.40 -14.00
N PRO A 171 -5.83 -6.93 -14.78
CA PRO A 171 -5.51 -8.36 -14.75
C PRO A 171 -5.18 -8.81 -13.32
N PHE A 172 -5.78 -9.90 -12.89
CA PHE A 172 -5.59 -10.44 -11.54
C PHE A 172 -5.59 -11.96 -11.59
N ASP A 173 -4.84 -12.57 -10.70
CA ASP A 173 -4.85 -14.01 -10.57
C ASP A 173 -6.01 -14.41 -9.66
N GLN A 174 -6.88 -15.28 -10.19
CA GLN A 174 -7.85 -15.95 -9.34
C GLN A 174 -7.06 -16.84 -8.39
N ALA A 175 -6.95 -16.43 -7.13
CA ALA A 175 -6.55 -17.32 -6.04
C ALA A 175 -7.53 -18.50 -6.04
N GLY A 176 -7.20 -19.56 -6.78
CA GLY A 176 -8.20 -20.55 -7.20
C GLY A 176 -7.72 -21.81 -7.91
N ASP A 177 -6.43 -21.99 -8.26
CA ASP A 177 -5.98 -23.26 -8.88
C ASP A 177 -4.62 -23.80 -8.40
N ARG A 178 -4.01 -23.21 -7.37
CA ARG A 178 -2.86 -23.86 -6.71
C ARG A 178 -3.04 -23.77 -5.19
N PRO A 179 -3.40 -24.87 -4.51
CA PRO A 179 -3.22 -24.90 -3.07
C PRO A 179 -1.73 -24.69 -2.78
N PRO A 180 -1.35 -23.83 -1.82
CA PRO A 180 -0.04 -24.00 -1.21
C PRO A 180 -0.08 -25.41 -0.61
N PHE A 181 0.98 -26.20 -0.75
CA PHE A 181 1.04 -27.58 -0.24
C PHE A 181 0.30 -28.66 -1.08
N TYR A 182 0.72 -28.86 -2.33
CA TYR A 182 0.89 -30.22 -2.83
C TYR A 182 2.25 -30.32 -3.52
N ASP A 183 3.19 -30.93 -2.79
CA ASP A 183 4.42 -31.46 -3.36
C ASP A 183 4.04 -32.65 -4.23
N ASP A 184 4.21 -32.47 -5.53
CA ASP A 184 4.15 -33.50 -6.55
C ASP A 184 5.34 -34.45 -6.31
N GLY A 185 5.06 -35.58 -5.67
CA GLY A 185 5.70 -36.84 -6.04
C GLY A 185 7.08 -37.13 -5.46
N SER A 186 7.22 -37.22 -4.14
CA SER A 186 8.20 -38.16 -3.55
C SER A 186 7.57 -39.53 -3.36
N VAL A 187 7.53 -40.33 -4.43
CA VAL A 187 7.39 -41.78 -4.34
C VAL A 187 8.66 -42.31 -3.67
N LEU A 188 8.59 -42.70 -2.40
CA LEU A 188 9.62 -43.55 -1.81
C LEU A 188 9.48 -44.96 -2.39
N PRO A 189 10.50 -45.55 -3.03
CA PRO A 189 10.51 -46.99 -3.26
C PRO A 189 10.71 -47.70 -1.92
N GLY A 190 10.10 -48.87 -1.79
CA GLY A 190 9.98 -49.63 -0.52
C GLY A 190 11.25 -50.26 0.01
#